data_AF-A0ABD0Z1P0-F1
#
_entry.id   AF-A0ABD0Z1P0-F1
#
_cell.length_a   1.000
_cell.length_b   1.000
_cell.length_c   1.000
_cell.angle_alpha   90.00
_cell.angle_beta   90.00
_cell.angle_gamma   90.00
#
_symmetry.space_group_name_H-M   'P 1'
#
loop_
_entity.id
_entity.type
_entity.pdbx_description
1 polymer ?
#
loop_
_entity_poly.entity_id
_entity_poly.type
_entity_poly.pdbx_seq_one_letter_code
_entity_poly.pdbx_strand_id
1 'polypeptide(L)'
;MRLLTESERKELVYKNHFITLLLPIDWYGEMGPSSRSYFSETGFTCEQILQHIYAFYQENMSKEEITAAIHTNSRQTEKLQAAVSMMKGGKIAFKRIQFLGSRKGFEMLKRVSSFNCSNVYELIIKA
;
A
#
# COMPACT_ATOMS: atom_id res chain seq x y z
N MET A 1 -1.36 -20.67 7.37
CA MET A 1 -2.28 -19.51 7.33
C MET A 1 -3.60 -19.98 6.72
N ARG A 2 -4.74 -19.51 7.24
CA ARG A 2 -6.06 -19.86 6.70
C ARG A 2 -6.42 -18.88 5.59
N LEU A 3 -6.69 -19.40 4.38
CA LEU A 3 -7.21 -18.62 3.26
C LEU A 3 -8.64 -18.17 3.58
N LEU A 4 -8.96 -16.93 3.22
CA LEU A 4 -10.33 -16.42 3.34
C LEU A 4 -11.26 -17.24 2.43
N THR A 5 -12.43 -17.62 2.94
CA THR A 5 -13.49 -18.23 2.14
C THR A 5 -14.07 -17.22 1.15
N GLU A 6 -14.76 -17.68 0.09
CA GLU A 6 -15.43 -16.75 -0.85
C GLU A 6 -16.43 -15.81 -0.16
N SER A 7 -17.07 -16.28 0.90
CA SER A 7 -17.96 -15.45 1.73
C SER A 7 -17.21 -14.31 2.41
N GLU A 8 -16.03 -14.59 3.00
CA GLU A 8 -15.20 -13.59 3.68
C GLU A 8 -14.60 -12.56 2.71
N ARG A 9 -14.34 -12.95 1.45
CA ARG A 9 -13.87 -12.01 0.40
C ARG A 9 -14.95 -11.03 -0.05
N LYS A 10 -16.19 -11.51 -0.15
CA LYS A 10 -17.37 -10.74 -0.59
C LYS A 10 -18.08 -10.03 0.57
N GLU A 11 -17.70 -10.33 1.80
CA GLU A 11 -18.25 -9.69 2.99
C GLU A 11 -17.98 -8.19 2.96
N LEU A 12 -18.98 -7.40 3.33
CA LEU A 12 -18.85 -5.96 3.51
C LEU A 12 -18.07 -5.70 4.79
N VAL A 13 -16.78 -5.53 4.61
CA VAL A 13 -15.79 -5.49 5.69
C VAL A 13 -15.64 -4.07 6.24
N TYR A 14 -15.93 -3.06 5.41
CA TYR A 14 -15.90 -1.67 5.80
C TYR A 14 -17.16 -0.95 5.31
N LYS A 15 -18.01 -0.51 6.25
CA LYS A 15 -19.32 0.07 5.94
C LYS A 15 -19.31 1.56 5.63
N ASN A 16 -18.19 2.26 5.85
CA ASN A 16 -18.13 3.69 5.52
C ASN A 16 -17.86 3.89 4.04
N HIS A 17 -18.26 5.08 3.57
CA HIS A 17 -18.18 5.43 2.17
C HIS A 17 -16.77 5.73 1.67
N PHE A 18 -15.81 5.98 2.57
CA PHE A 18 -14.45 6.38 2.20
C PHE A 18 -13.39 5.53 2.88
N ILE A 19 -12.45 5.00 2.10
CA ILE A 19 -11.20 4.44 2.63
C ILE A 19 -10.03 5.30 2.16
N THR A 20 -9.02 5.49 3.01
CA THR A 20 -7.77 6.15 2.63
C THR A 20 -6.63 5.17 2.82
N LEU A 21 -5.95 4.82 1.73
CA LEU A 21 -4.72 4.05 1.74
C LEU A 21 -3.55 5.02 1.97
N LEU A 22 -2.74 4.75 2.99
CA LEU A 22 -1.50 5.46 3.27
C LEU A 22 -0.32 4.64 2.73
N LEU A 23 0.69 5.29 2.14
CA LEU A 23 1.98 4.64 1.88
C LEU A 23 2.59 4.12 3.19
N PRO A 24 3.49 3.11 3.13
CA PRO A 24 4.23 2.66 4.28
C PRO A 24 4.94 3.88 4.86
N ILE A 25 4.59 4.17 6.09
CA ILE A 25 5.30 5.10 6.95
C ILE A 25 6.72 4.56 7.06
N ASP A 26 7.71 5.43 6.98
CA ASP A 26 9.05 5.01 7.32
C ASP A 26 9.09 4.56 8.79
N TRP A 27 10.20 3.96 9.20
CA TRP A 27 10.39 3.50 10.56
C TRP A 27 10.36 4.63 11.62
N TYR A 28 10.31 5.89 11.18
CA TYR A 28 10.22 7.06 12.03
C TYR A 28 8.80 7.59 12.25
N GLY A 29 7.77 6.98 11.66
CA GLY A 29 6.42 7.46 11.90
C GLY A 29 6.05 8.68 11.04
N GLU A 30 6.94 9.15 10.16
CA GLU A 30 6.63 10.26 9.26
C GLU A 30 5.74 9.75 8.12
N MET A 31 4.58 10.39 7.96
CA MET A 31 3.61 10.05 6.91
C MET A 31 4.34 9.90 5.58
N GLY A 32 4.25 8.70 4.98
CA GLY A 32 4.77 8.46 3.64
C GLY A 32 4.17 9.47 2.64
N PRO A 33 4.86 9.79 1.55
CA PRO A 33 4.59 10.97 0.74
C PRO A 33 3.24 10.99 0.01
N SER A 34 2.45 9.92 0.09
CA SER A 34 1.15 9.85 -0.55
C SER A 34 0.14 9.05 0.25
N SER A 35 -1.08 9.55 0.14
CA SER A 35 -2.29 8.82 0.44
C SER A 35 -3.19 8.82 -0.78
N ARG A 36 -4.09 7.83 -0.85
CA ARG A 36 -5.19 7.86 -1.82
C ARG A 36 -6.48 7.46 -1.15
N SER A 37 -7.50 8.28 -1.34
CA SER A 37 -8.85 8.00 -0.91
C SER A 37 -9.67 7.36 -2.03
N TYR A 38 -10.53 6.42 -1.66
CA TYR A 38 -11.48 5.75 -2.53
C TYR A 38 -12.88 5.96 -1.95
N PHE A 39 -13.86 6.07 -2.83
CA PHE A 39 -15.27 6.22 -2.47
C PHE A 39 -16.08 5.00 -2.90
N SER A 40 -17.05 4.61 -2.09
CA SER A 40 -18.05 3.60 -2.41
C SER A 40 -19.38 3.94 -1.74
N GLU A 41 -20.48 3.86 -2.47
CA GLU A 41 -21.83 4.13 -1.94
C GLU A 41 -22.28 3.07 -0.92
N THR A 42 -21.84 1.82 -1.08
CA THR A 42 -22.29 0.69 -0.25
C THR A 42 -21.25 0.25 0.78
N GLY A 43 -20.10 0.93 0.84
CA GLY A 43 -18.90 0.49 1.56
C GLY A 43 -18.01 -0.45 0.75
N PHE A 44 -17.03 -1.07 1.39
CA PHE A 44 -15.98 -1.84 0.73
C PHE A 44 -15.93 -3.30 1.21
N THR A 45 -15.78 -4.21 0.26
CA THR A 45 -15.47 -5.61 0.52
C THR A 45 -13.98 -5.82 0.73
N CYS A 46 -13.60 -6.95 1.36
CA CYS A 46 -12.19 -7.36 1.48
C CYS A 46 -11.48 -7.37 0.12
N GLU A 47 -12.16 -7.90 -0.90
CA GLU A 47 -11.63 -7.97 -2.26
C GLU A 47 -11.40 -6.59 -2.87
N GLN A 48 -12.37 -5.67 -2.75
CA GLN A 48 -12.23 -4.30 -3.25
C GLN A 48 -11.06 -3.57 -2.60
N ILE A 49 -10.89 -3.70 -1.28
CA ILE A 49 -9.77 -3.09 -0.57
C ILE A 49 -8.44 -3.67 -1.07
N LEU A 50 -8.34 -4.99 -1.23
CA LEU A 50 -7.14 -5.64 -1.78
C LEU A 50 -6.82 -5.18 -3.21
N GLN A 51 -7.83 -5.02 -4.06
CA GLN A 51 -7.68 -4.49 -5.41
C GLN A 51 -7.19 -3.03 -5.39
N HIS A 52 -7.74 -2.19 -4.52
CA HIS A 52 -7.30 -0.81 -4.35
C HIS A 52 -5.84 -0.73 -3.87
N ILE A 53 -5.45 -1.58 -2.91
CA ILE A 53 -4.06 -1.70 -2.46
C ILE A 53 -3.16 -2.13 -3.64
N TYR A 54 -3.53 -3.20 -4.35
CA TYR A 54 -2.75 -3.67 -5.49
C TYR A 54 -2.56 -2.58 -6.55
N ALA A 55 -3.63 -1.92 -6.96
CA ALA A 55 -3.60 -0.84 -7.95
C ALA A 55 -2.71 0.31 -7.48
N PHE A 56 -2.87 0.75 -6.23
CA PHE A 56 -2.08 1.84 -5.64
C PHE A 56 -0.57 1.56 -5.70
N TYR A 57 -0.15 0.33 -5.37
CA TYR A 57 1.28 -0.04 -5.38
C TYR A 57 1.82 -0.38 -6.78
N GLN A 58 0.98 -0.71 -7.76
CA GLN A 58 1.41 -0.94 -9.15
C GLN A 58 1.74 0.35 -9.90
N GLU A 59 1.26 1.48 -9.42
CA GLU A 59 1.52 2.78 -10.02
C GLU A 59 2.95 3.28 -9.80
N ASN A 60 3.37 4.16 -10.71
CA ASN A 60 4.65 4.85 -10.64
C ASN A 60 4.60 5.92 -9.55
N MET A 61 5.71 6.06 -8.84
CA MET A 61 5.92 7.19 -7.96
C MET A 61 6.12 8.48 -8.77
N SER A 62 5.51 9.54 -8.28
CA SER A 62 5.76 10.92 -8.68
C SER A 62 7.16 11.38 -8.27
N LYS A 63 7.60 12.53 -8.78
CA LYS A 63 8.91 13.09 -8.43
C LYS A 63 8.97 13.45 -6.95
N GLU A 64 7.88 13.98 -6.44
CA GLU A 64 7.69 14.41 -5.05
C GLU A 64 7.81 13.20 -4.10
N GLU A 65 7.17 12.09 -4.46
CA GLU A 65 7.27 10.83 -3.71
C GLU A 65 8.69 10.27 -3.67
N ILE A 66 9.39 10.32 -4.80
CA ILE A 66 10.77 9.83 -4.88
C ILE A 66 11.71 10.73 -4.07
N THR A 67 11.54 12.06 -4.16
CA THR A 67 12.31 13.02 -3.36
C THR A 67 12.09 12.79 -1.86
N ALA A 68 10.83 12.70 -1.42
CA ALA A 68 10.53 12.42 -0.02
C ALA A 68 11.12 11.08 0.44
N ALA A 69 11.00 10.02 -0.36
CA ALA A 69 11.54 8.70 -0.05
C ALA A 69 13.09 8.68 0.05
N ILE A 70 13.81 9.54 -0.68
CA ILE A 70 15.27 9.67 -0.57
C ILE A 70 15.68 10.29 0.76
N HIS A 71 14.87 11.23 1.27
CA HIS A 71 15.11 11.88 2.55
C HIS A 71 14.74 11.00 3.75
N THR A 72 13.89 10.00 3.57
CA THR A 72 13.71 8.94 4.57
C THR A 72 14.94 8.04 4.61
N ASN A 73 15.48 7.80 5.80
CA ASN A 73 16.73 7.07 6.06
C ASN A 73 16.56 5.55 5.81
N SER A 74 16.14 5.18 4.60
CA SER A 74 15.74 3.83 4.22
C SER A 74 16.90 3.06 3.60
N ARG A 75 16.91 1.73 3.76
CA ARG A 75 17.88 0.84 3.08
C ARG A 75 17.76 0.89 1.54
N GLN A 76 16.73 1.54 0.99
CA GLN A 76 16.51 1.67 -0.45
C GLN A 76 17.02 3.01 -1.02
N THR A 77 17.63 3.89 -0.20
CA THR A 77 18.10 5.22 -0.63
C THR A 77 19.08 5.15 -1.81
N GLU A 78 19.99 4.17 -1.84
CA GLU A 78 20.92 3.98 -2.97
C GLU A 78 20.19 3.62 -4.28
N LYS A 79 19.17 2.76 -4.22
CA LYS A 79 18.36 2.39 -5.39
C LYS A 79 17.47 3.54 -5.86
N LEU A 80 16.96 4.35 -4.93
CA LEU A 80 16.19 5.55 -5.23
C LEU A 80 17.08 6.62 -5.89
N GLN A 81 18.30 6.82 -5.39
CA GLN A 81 19.28 7.74 -5.99
C GLN A 81 19.69 7.29 -7.40
N ALA A 82 19.88 5.98 -7.61
CA ALA A 82 20.10 5.42 -8.95
C ALA A 82 18.88 5.68 -9.87
N ALA A 83 17.67 5.44 -9.39
CA ALA A 83 16.44 5.74 -10.15
C ALA A 83 16.31 7.23 -10.49
N VAL A 84 16.64 8.14 -9.58
CA VAL A 84 16.68 9.60 -9.84
C VAL A 84 17.70 9.97 -10.88
N SER A 85 18.88 9.35 -10.83
CA SER A 85 19.95 9.59 -11.81
C SER A 85 19.54 9.11 -13.20
N MET A 86 18.80 7.99 -13.29
CA MET A 86 18.25 7.47 -14.54
C MET A 86 17.02 8.28 -15.04
N MET A 87 16.26 8.93 -14.15
CA MET A 87 15.17 9.85 -14.54
C MET A 87 15.68 11.06 -15.31
N LYS A 88 16.90 11.55 -15.02
CA LYS A 88 17.54 12.64 -15.80
C LYS A 88 17.86 12.25 -17.25
N GLY A 89 17.94 10.95 -17.55
CA GLY A 89 18.23 10.40 -18.87
C GLY A 89 16.99 10.07 -19.73
N GLY A 90 15.77 10.37 -19.25
CA GLY A 90 14.57 10.39 -20.10
C GLY A 90 13.61 9.19 -20.01
N LYS A 91 13.87 8.16 -19.20
CA LYS A 91 12.84 7.15 -18.87
C LYS A 91 13.30 6.22 -17.76
N ILE A 92 12.64 6.29 -16.61
CA ILE A 92 12.32 5.13 -15.77
C ILE A 92 11.13 5.48 -14.88
N ALA A 93 10.20 4.55 -14.80
CA ALA A 93 9.03 4.54 -13.97
C ALA A 93 9.33 3.67 -12.73
N PHE A 94 9.59 4.29 -11.57
CA PHE A 94 9.80 3.55 -10.33
C PHE A 94 8.44 3.28 -9.69
N LYS A 95 8.03 2.01 -9.60
CA LYS A 95 6.73 1.63 -9.04
C LYS A 95 6.78 1.64 -7.52
N ARG A 96 5.69 2.06 -6.87
CA ARG A 96 5.56 2.04 -5.39
C ARG A 96 5.85 0.65 -4.80
N ILE A 97 5.45 -0.44 -5.47
CA ILE A 97 5.70 -1.82 -5.03
C ILE A 97 7.20 -2.13 -4.83
N GLN A 98 8.09 -1.44 -5.55
CA GLN A 98 9.53 -1.64 -5.42
C GLN A 98 10.06 -1.14 -4.07
N PHE A 99 9.29 -0.31 -3.34
CA PHE A 99 9.60 0.11 -1.98
C PHE A 99 9.38 -1.00 -0.94
N LEU A 100 8.46 -1.95 -1.20
CA LEU A 100 8.18 -3.08 -0.29
C LEU A 100 9.28 -4.16 -0.30
N GLY A 101 10.31 -4.02 -1.12
CA GLY A 101 11.43 -4.95 -1.20
C GLY A 101 11.10 -6.25 -1.92
N SER A 102 11.63 -7.38 -1.43
CA SER A 102 11.44 -8.69 -2.06
C SER A 102 10.03 -9.27 -1.90
N ARG A 103 9.20 -8.68 -1.01
CA ARG A 103 7.84 -9.15 -0.74
C ARG A 103 6.90 -8.59 -1.82
N LYS A 104 6.56 -9.43 -2.80
CA LYS A 104 5.95 -8.97 -4.07
C LYS A 104 4.46 -9.26 -4.23
N GLY A 105 3.80 -9.92 -3.27
CA GLY A 105 2.39 -10.29 -3.43
C GLY A 105 1.52 -9.87 -2.27
N PHE A 106 0.48 -9.07 -2.50
CA PHE A 106 -0.61 -8.92 -1.52
C PHE A 106 -1.48 -10.18 -1.58
N GLU A 107 -1.70 -10.81 -0.44
CA GLU A 107 -2.42 -12.09 -0.37
C GLU A 107 -3.83 -11.93 0.19
N MET A 108 -3.95 -11.32 1.38
CA MET A 108 -5.26 -11.12 2.01
C MET A 108 -5.24 -10.00 3.05
N LEU A 109 -6.43 -9.57 3.48
CA LEU A 109 -6.63 -8.75 4.67
C LEU A 109 -7.16 -9.64 5.79
N LYS A 110 -6.50 -9.63 6.94
CA LYS A 110 -6.89 -10.40 8.11
C LYS A 110 -7.41 -9.45 9.19
N ARG A 111 -8.66 -9.65 9.63
CA ARG A 111 -9.22 -8.84 10.72
C ARG A 111 -8.46 -9.08 12.02
N VAL A 112 -8.05 -8.00 12.70
CA VAL A 112 -7.42 -8.08 14.02
C VAL A 112 -8.51 -7.98 15.08
N SER A 113 -8.77 -9.08 15.78
CA SER A 113 -9.90 -9.23 16.72
C SER A 113 -9.64 -8.69 18.13
N SER A 114 -8.49 -8.07 18.39
CA SER A 114 -8.08 -7.66 19.74
C SER A 114 -8.76 -6.39 20.25
N PHE A 115 -9.49 -5.66 19.40
CA PHE A 115 -10.22 -4.45 19.80
C PHE A 115 -11.71 -4.58 19.45
N ASN A 116 -12.58 -4.35 20.43
CA ASN A 116 -14.03 -4.52 20.30
C ASN A 116 -14.72 -3.56 19.30
N CYS A 117 -13.96 -2.68 18.65
CA CYS A 117 -14.40 -1.74 17.62
C CYS A 117 -13.45 -1.64 16.40
N SER A 118 -12.49 -2.54 16.22
CA SER A 118 -11.46 -2.35 15.19
C SER A 118 -11.93 -2.75 13.79
N ASN A 119 -12.20 -1.74 12.95
CA ASN A 119 -12.03 -1.84 11.49
C ASN A 119 -10.52 -1.90 11.13
N VAL A 120 -9.73 -2.68 11.88
CA VAL A 120 -8.28 -2.82 11.72
C VAL A 120 -8.01 -4.17 11.08
N TYR A 121 -7.34 -4.10 9.94
CA TYR A 121 -6.99 -5.26 9.13
C TYR A 121 -5.48 -5.30 8.97
N GLU A 122 -4.91 -6.47 9.21
CA GLU A 122 -3.53 -6.78 8.90
C GLU A 122 -3.43 -7.18 7.43
N LEU A 123 -2.57 -6.50 6.67
CA LEU A 123 -2.27 -6.86 5.29
C LEU A 123 -1.25 -8.00 5.27
N ILE A 124 -1.66 -9.15 4.77
CA ILE A 124 -0.80 -10.32 4.59
C ILE A 124 -0.13 -10.24 3.23
N ILE A 125 1.20 -10.32 3.24
CA ILE A 125 2.05 -10.24 2.05
C ILE A 125 2.77 -11.58 1.85
N LYS A 126 2.72 -12.12 0.64
CA LYS A 126 3.47 -13.30 0.22
C LYS A 126 4.94 -12.95 0.00
N ALA A 127 5.81 -13.78 0.57
CA ALA A 127 7.26 -13.72 0.40
C ALA A 127 7.66 -14.09 -1.04
#